data_AF-A0A161Z6T0-F1
#
_entry.id   AF-A0A161Z6T0-F1
#
_cell.length_a   1.000
_cell.length_b   1.000
_cell.length_c   1.000
_cell.angle_alpha   90.00
_cell.angle_beta   90.00
_cell.angle_gamma   90.00
#
_symmetry.space_group_name_H-M   'P 1'
#
loop_
_entity.id
_entity.type
_entity.pdbx_description
1 polymer ?
#
loop_
_entity_poly.entity_id
_entity_poly.type
_entity_poly.pdbx_seq_one_letter_code
_entity_poly.pdbx_strand_id
1 'polypeptide(L)'
;MQEFDEFLDPDLNLPVRGQPVRIASPTAWEGLRLRKLFADLDALTPEIERAEVRGLLDGARDQLDQLGADATVIALAGRTALLHFGKGPDAAAAFWNGEIHADNDTEADTSAPGYLGPDDPGGGPIDPATGLRHWFNPLEMAPTNTAALTLSWREILSHWHELELDLHTVFGVDVNSGVLHGRPWRWLEVRIRDLANTPGTRLHRAIFPPTQ
;
A
#
# COMPACT_ATOMS: atom_id res chain seq x y z
N MET A 1 -8.30 -19.20 17.22
CA MET A 1 -9.64 -18.65 16.88
C MET A 1 -9.68 -17.12 16.93
N GLN A 2 -8.60 -16.43 17.36
CA GLN A 2 -8.46 -14.96 17.25
C GLN A 2 -8.13 -14.46 15.83
N GLU A 3 -7.42 -15.26 15.02
CA GLU A 3 -6.94 -14.85 13.68
C GLU A 3 -8.04 -14.65 12.62
N PHE A 4 -9.23 -15.23 12.80
CA PHE A 4 -10.28 -15.18 11.77
C PHE A 4 -11.11 -13.90 11.83
N ASP A 5 -11.40 -13.40 13.04
CA ASP A 5 -12.10 -12.12 13.22
C ASP A 5 -11.19 -10.95 12.85
N GLU A 6 -9.90 -11.03 13.15
CA GLU A 6 -8.89 -10.05 12.74
C GLU A 6 -8.71 -9.99 11.22
N PHE A 7 -8.86 -11.12 10.51
CA PHE A 7 -8.83 -11.17 9.05
C PHE A 7 -10.06 -10.51 8.38
N LEU A 8 -11.20 -10.51 9.07
CA LEU A 8 -12.47 -9.98 8.56
C LEU A 8 -12.78 -8.56 9.05
N ASP A 9 -12.07 -8.06 10.07
CA ASP A 9 -12.22 -6.72 10.59
C ASP A 9 -11.50 -5.72 9.66
N PRO A 10 -12.22 -4.81 8.98
CA PRO A 10 -11.59 -3.79 8.16
C PRO A 10 -10.93 -2.68 8.99
N ASP A 11 -11.13 -2.69 10.31
CA ASP A 11 -10.64 -1.69 11.24
C ASP A 11 -9.23 -2.00 11.74
N LEU A 12 -8.53 -0.95 12.17
CA LEU A 12 -7.20 -1.07 12.73
C LEU A 12 -7.29 -1.16 14.26
N ASN A 13 -6.74 -2.22 14.84
CA ASN A 13 -6.66 -2.40 16.29
C ASN A 13 -5.22 -2.13 16.77
N LEU A 14 -5.03 -1.11 17.61
CA LEU A 14 -3.72 -0.73 18.15
C LEU A 14 -3.60 -1.05 19.64
N PRO A 15 -2.51 -1.68 20.11
CA PRO A 15 -2.31 -1.98 21.53
C PRO A 15 -1.81 -0.75 22.30
N VAL A 16 -2.70 0.09 22.81
CA VAL A 16 -2.34 1.27 23.61
C VAL A 16 -2.37 0.90 25.09
N ARG A 17 -1.21 0.95 25.77
CA ARG A 17 -1.09 0.61 27.21
C ARG A 17 -1.64 -0.79 27.55
N GLY A 18 -1.48 -1.74 26.64
CA GLY A 18 -1.97 -3.11 26.78
C GLY A 18 -3.48 -3.28 26.57
N GLN A 19 -4.19 -2.23 26.14
CA GLN A 19 -5.61 -2.29 25.78
C GLN A 19 -5.78 -2.05 24.28
N PRO A 20 -6.66 -2.81 23.59
CA PRO A 20 -6.90 -2.61 22.16
C PRO A 20 -7.72 -1.33 21.95
N VAL A 21 -7.20 -0.42 21.14
CA VAL A 21 -7.89 0.76 20.64
C VAL A 21 -8.30 0.51 19.20
N ARG A 22 -9.60 0.63 18.92
CA ARG A 22 -10.17 0.40 17.59
C ARG A 22 -10.24 1.71 16.82
N ILE A 23 -9.63 1.73 15.65
CA ILE A 23 -9.68 2.83 14.69
C ILE A 23 -10.50 2.35 13.49
N ALA A 24 -11.65 2.97 13.28
CA ALA A 24 -12.58 2.57 12.23
C ALA A 24 -11.93 2.64 10.84
N SER A 25 -12.23 1.66 10.00
CA SER A 25 -11.83 1.68 8.60
C SER A 25 -12.42 2.92 7.92
N PRO A 26 -11.61 3.66 7.14
CA PRO A 26 -12.16 4.72 6.31
C PRO A 26 -13.13 4.13 5.28
N THR A 27 -14.02 4.98 4.77
CA THR A 27 -14.82 4.63 3.60
C THR A 27 -13.93 4.31 2.40
N ALA A 28 -14.45 3.61 1.40
CA ALA A 28 -13.72 3.29 0.18
C ALA A 28 -13.27 4.55 -0.56
N TRP A 29 -14.05 5.62 -0.49
CA TRP A 29 -13.66 6.94 -0.99
C TRP A 29 -12.46 7.52 -0.24
N GLU A 30 -12.51 7.55 1.09
CA GLU A 30 -11.43 8.07 1.93
C GLU A 30 -10.15 7.24 1.80
N GLY A 31 -10.26 5.90 1.82
CA GLY A 31 -9.12 5.02 1.62
C GLY A 31 -8.48 5.22 0.24
N LEU A 32 -9.27 5.36 -0.83
CA LEU A 32 -8.74 5.65 -2.16
C LEU A 32 -8.02 7.00 -2.19
N ARG A 33 -8.59 8.01 -1.54
CA ARG A 33 -7.97 9.34 -1.41
C ARG A 33 -6.65 9.28 -0.65
N LEU A 34 -6.57 8.49 0.43
CA LEU A 34 -5.32 8.24 1.15
C LEU A 34 -4.28 7.54 0.26
N ARG A 35 -4.67 6.53 -0.53
CA ARG A 35 -3.75 5.88 -1.49
C ARG A 35 -3.21 6.87 -2.52
N LYS A 36 -4.05 7.77 -3.04
CA LYS A 36 -3.63 8.83 -3.97
C LYS A 36 -2.65 9.80 -3.30
N LEU A 37 -2.92 10.18 -2.06
CA LEU A 37 -2.05 11.08 -1.28
C LEU A 37 -0.66 10.48 -1.05
N PHE A 38 -0.55 9.17 -0.84
CA PHE A 38 0.75 8.49 -0.71
C PHE A 38 1.41 8.15 -2.06
N ALA A 39 0.65 8.11 -3.15
CA ALA A 39 1.19 7.97 -4.49
C ALA A 39 1.89 9.27 -4.96
N ASP A 40 1.41 10.43 -4.52
CA ASP A 40 1.99 11.75 -4.81
C ASP A 40 2.73 12.31 -3.59
N LEU A 41 4.06 12.17 -3.55
CA LEU A 41 4.87 12.54 -2.39
C LEU A 41 4.80 14.05 -2.07
N ASP A 42 4.53 14.90 -3.06
CA ASP A 42 4.40 16.34 -2.87
C ASP A 42 3.03 16.73 -2.27
N ALA A 43 2.06 15.81 -2.27
CA ALA A 43 0.72 16.08 -1.80
C ALA A 43 0.56 15.94 -0.26
N LEU A 44 1.40 15.16 0.43
CA LEU A 44 1.31 14.94 1.88
C LEU A 44 2.03 16.04 2.68
N THR A 45 1.45 17.24 2.72
CA THR A 45 1.96 18.33 3.57
C THR A 45 1.68 18.06 5.07
N PRO A 46 2.44 18.67 6.00
CA PRO A 46 2.17 18.53 7.44
C PRO A 46 0.75 18.95 7.85
N GLU A 47 0.18 19.93 7.15
CA GLU A 47 -1.20 20.39 7.36
C GLU A 47 -2.21 19.32 6.95
N ILE A 48 -2.00 18.70 5.79
CA ILE A 48 -2.85 17.61 5.30
C ILE A 48 -2.70 16.39 6.19
N GLU A 49 -1.48 15.97 6.52
CA GLU A 49 -1.20 14.86 7.45
C GLU A 49 -1.98 15.04 8.76
N ARG A 50 -1.90 16.24 9.37
CA ARG A 50 -2.64 16.55 10.61
C ARG A 50 -4.16 16.47 10.45
N ALA A 51 -4.69 16.90 9.29
CA ALA A 51 -6.12 16.82 9.01
C ALA A 51 -6.58 15.36 8.85
N GLU A 52 -5.81 14.53 8.12
CA GLU A 52 -6.10 13.11 7.93
C GLU A 52 -6.05 12.34 9.25
N VAL A 53 -5.01 12.55 10.05
CA VAL A 53 -4.87 11.94 11.37
C VAL A 53 -6.07 12.28 12.26
N ARG A 54 -6.52 13.54 12.24
CA ARG A 54 -7.69 13.94 13.02
C ARG A 54 -8.95 13.20 12.58
N GLY A 55 -9.19 13.09 11.27
CA GLY A 55 -10.34 12.38 10.73
C GLY A 55 -10.33 10.89 11.08
N LEU A 56 -9.18 10.24 10.91
CA LEU A 56 -9.02 8.81 11.20
C LEU A 56 -9.22 8.49 12.70
N LEU A 57 -8.78 9.38 13.59
CA LEU A 57 -8.89 9.16 15.03
C LEU A 57 -10.23 9.59 15.63
N ASP A 58 -11.15 10.19 14.88
CA ASP A 58 -12.38 10.79 15.41
C ASP A 58 -13.17 9.80 16.29
N GLY A 59 -13.41 8.58 15.80
CA GLY A 59 -14.09 7.52 16.56
C GLY A 59 -13.27 6.86 17.66
N ALA A 60 -11.94 7.01 17.66
CA ALA A 60 -11.03 6.41 18.65
C ALA A 60 -10.62 7.38 19.76
N ARG A 61 -10.98 8.67 19.62
CA ARG A 61 -10.47 9.75 20.45
C ARG A 61 -10.83 9.59 21.92
N ASP A 62 -12.10 9.33 22.21
CA ASP A 62 -12.59 9.14 23.58
C ASP A 62 -11.91 7.95 24.26
N GLN A 63 -11.64 6.86 23.51
CA GLN A 63 -10.98 5.68 24.04
C GLN A 63 -9.51 5.97 24.39
N LEU A 64 -8.80 6.71 23.52
CA LEU A 64 -7.43 7.16 23.79
C LEU A 64 -7.37 8.06 25.03
N ASP A 65 -8.31 8.99 25.17
CA ASP A 65 -8.38 9.91 26.31
C ASP A 65 -8.70 9.16 27.61
N GLN A 66 -9.60 8.16 27.60
CA GLN A 66 -9.89 7.29 28.75
C GLN A 66 -8.67 6.46 29.19
N LEU A 67 -7.85 6.02 28.25
CA LEU A 67 -6.60 5.33 28.53
C LEU A 67 -5.49 6.28 29.00
N GLY A 68 -5.74 7.60 29.04
CA GLY A 68 -4.81 8.64 29.44
C GLY A 68 -3.66 8.83 28.45
N ALA A 69 -3.89 8.58 27.16
CA ALA A 69 -2.91 8.78 26.09
C ALA A 69 -2.49 10.25 26.01
N ASP A 70 -1.19 10.51 26.01
CA ASP A 70 -0.65 11.85 25.79
C ASP A 70 -0.54 12.17 24.29
N ALA A 71 -0.18 13.42 23.97
CA ALA A 71 -0.06 13.90 22.61
C ALA A 71 0.90 13.06 21.74
N THR A 72 1.93 12.46 22.34
CA THR A 72 2.90 11.61 21.64
C THR A 72 2.25 10.29 21.24
N VAL A 73 1.53 9.64 22.17
CA VAL A 73 0.80 8.40 21.88
C VAL A 73 -0.29 8.61 20.84
N ILE A 74 -1.00 9.74 20.92
CA ILE A 74 -2.03 10.13 19.95
C ILE A 74 -1.40 10.34 18.56
N ALA A 75 -0.28 11.06 18.48
CA ALA A 75 0.42 11.29 17.21
C ALA A 75 0.94 9.99 16.60
N LEU A 76 1.49 9.09 17.44
CA LEU A 76 1.92 7.75 17.03
C LEU A 76 0.75 6.95 16.46
N ALA A 77 -0.36 6.81 17.21
CA ALA A 77 -1.54 6.08 16.77
C ALA A 77 -2.13 6.65 15.47
N GLY A 78 -2.20 7.97 15.37
CA GLY A 78 -2.67 8.67 14.18
C GLY A 78 -1.83 8.39 12.94
N ARG A 79 -0.50 8.49 13.07
CA ARG A 79 0.42 8.23 11.96
C ARG A 79 0.47 6.76 11.58
N THR A 80 0.32 5.85 12.54
CA THR A 80 0.13 4.42 12.27
C THR A 80 -1.14 4.16 11.48
N ALA A 81 -2.28 4.77 11.85
CA ALA A 81 -3.52 4.65 11.09
C ALA A 81 -3.38 5.19 9.66
N LEU A 82 -2.74 6.36 9.52
CA LEU A 82 -2.49 6.96 8.22
C LEU A 82 -1.63 6.06 7.32
N LEU A 83 -0.56 5.47 7.86
CA LEU A 83 0.28 4.52 7.15
C LEU A 83 -0.46 3.22 6.83
N HIS A 84 -1.31 2.73 7.73
CA HIS A 84 -2.05 1.49 7.55
C HIS A 84 -2.98 1.58 6.34
N PHE A 85 -3.80 2.64 6.29
CA PHE A 85 -4.76 2.83 5.20
C PHE A 85 -4.11 3.42 3.94
N GLY A 86 -3.00 4.15 4.08
CA GLY A 86 -2.31 4.84 2.97
C GLY A 86 -1.21 4.03 2.28
N LYS A 87 -0.30 3.40 3.04
CA LYS A 87 0.80 2.55 2.51
C LYS A 87 0.50 1.06 2.66
N GLY A 88 -0.15 0.64 3.73
CA GLY A 88 -0.55 -0.75 3.98
C GLY A 88 -0.19 -1.21 5.39
N PRO A 89 -0.65 -2.42 5.78
CA PRO A 89 -0.44 -2.95 7.12
C PRO A 89 1.03 -3.10 7.50
N ASP A 90 1.89 -3.53 6.57
CA ASP A 90 3.32 -3.74 6.83
C ASP A 90 4.03 -2.42 7.19
N ALA A 91 3.75 -1.36 6.44
CA ALA A 91 4.31 -0.02 6.70
C ALA A 91 3.84 0.53 8.06
N ALA A 92 2.60 0.25 8.45
CA ALA A 92 2.07 0.65 9.74
C ALA A 92 2.68 -0.13 10.90
N ALA A 93 2.82 -1.45 10.76
CA ALA A 93 3.44 -2.32 11.75
C ALA A 93 4.90 -1.92 11.99
N ALA A 94 5.65 -1.71 10.91
CA ALA A 94 7.01 -1.20 10.95
C ALA A 94 7.12 0.10 11.77
N PHE A 95 6.30 1.09 11.42
CA PHE A 95 6.30 2.38 12.10
C PHE A 95 5.89 2.26 13.59
N TRP A 96 4.88 1.45 13.90
CA TRP A 96 4.43 1.21 15.27
C TRP A 96 5.50 0.53 16.14
N ASN A 97 6.23 -0.42 15.57
CA ASN A 97 7.31 -1.16 16.25
C ASN A 97 8.64 -0.38 16.31
N GLY A 98 8.71 0.80 15.68
CA GLY A 98 9.94 1.58 15.57
C GLY A 98 10.97 0.95 14.61
N GLU A 99 10.53 0.05 13.73
CA GLU A 99 11.34 -0.54 12.68
C GLU A 99 11.51 0.50 11.55
N ILE A 100 12.74 0.95 11.33
CA ILE A 100 13.05 1.80 10.18
C ILE A 100 13.07 0.90 8.94
N HIS A 101 11.93 0.79 8.27
CA HIS A 101 11.95 0.50 6.84
C HIS A 101 12.28 1.80 6.15
N ALA A 102 13.52 1.90 5.64
CA ALA A 102 13.82 2.90 4.62
C ALA A 102 12.73 2.75 3.55
N ASP A 103 12.06 3.84 3.19
CA ASP A 103 11.36 3.90 1.92
C ASP A 103 12.37 3.37 0.88
N ASN A 104 12.04 2.29 0.17
CA ASN A 104 12.89 1.72 -0.88
C ASN A 104 12.96 2.63 -2.12
N ASP A 105 13.03 3.94 -1.92
CA ASP A 105 13.55 4.91 -2.88
C ASP A 105 15.08 5.05 -2.71
N THR A 106 15.76 3.97 -2.27
CA THR A 106 17.21 3.87 -2.47
C THR A 106 17.46 3.83 -3.97
N GLU A 107 18.38 4.68 -4.44
CA GLU A 107 18.94 4.64 -5.80
C GLU A 107 19.14 3.17 -6.18
N ALA A 108 18.41 2.72 -7.20
CA ALA A 108 18.23 1.30 -7.45
C ALA A 108 19.61 0.64 -7.57
N ASP A 109 19.93 -0.27 -6.65
CA ASP A 109 21.19 -0.99 -6.67
C ASP A 109 21.23 -1.82 -7.94
N THR A 110 21.87 -1.26 -8.96
CA THR A 110 21.95 -1.87 -10.28
C THR A 110 22.69 -3.20 -10.23
N SER A 111 23.42 -3.53 -9.15
CA SER A 111 24.12 -4.80 -8.97
C SER A 111 23.26 -5.90 -8.31
N ALA A 112 22.11 -5.54 -7.75
CA ALA A 112 21.25 -6.47 -7.02
C ALA A 112 20.61 -7.51 -7.96
N PRO A 113 20.41 -8.75 -7.47
CA PRO A 113 19.56 -9.73 -8.16
C PRO A 113 18.15 -9.18 -8.41
N GLY A 114 17.59 -9.49 -9.57
CA GLY A 114 16.26 -9.05 -10.00
C GLY A 114 16.23 -7.72 -10.75
N TYR A 115 17.33 -6.96 -10.81
CA TYR A 115 17.34 -5.62 -11.37
C TYR A 115 16.99 -5.58 -12.86
N LEU A 116 17.51 -6.51 -13.67
CA LEU A 116 17.18 -6.66 -15.09
C LEU A 116 15.97 -7.57 -15.36
N GLY A 117 15.36 -8.16 -14.33
CA GLY A 117 14.20 -9.04 -14.44
C GLY A 117 14.26 -10.27 -13.51
N PRO A 118 13.20 -11.11 -13.50
CA PRO A 118 13.07 -12.24 -12.56
C PRO A 118 14.21 -13.28 -12.64
N ASP A 119 14.84 -13.39 -13.80
CA ASP A 119 15.96 -14.31 -14.04
C ASP A 119 17.33 -13.64 -13.83
N ASP A 120 17.39 -12.38 -13.38
CA ASP A 120 18.64 -11.65 -13.14
C ASP A 120 19.27 -12.07 -11.81
N PRO A 121 20.42 -12.77 -11.78
CA PRO A 121 21.13 -13.08 -10.55
C PRO A 121 21.87 -11.87 -9.95
N GLY A 122 21.80 -10.71 -10.61
CA GLY A 122 22.59 -9.55 -10.24
C GLY A 122 24.03 -9.69 -10.74
N GLY A 123 24.89 -8.76 -10.35
CA GLY A 123 26.31 -8.82 -10.66
C GLY A 123 26.95 -7.46 -10.96
N GLY A 124 27.83 -7.44 -11.96
CA GLY A 124 28.67 -6.29 -12.26
C GLY A 124 27.91 -5.09 -12.83
N PRO A 125 28.62 -3.96 -13.06
CA PRO A 125 28.07 -2.78 -13.69
C PRO A 125 27.38 -3.09 -15.02
N ILE A 126 26.38 -2.30 -15.36
CA ILE A 126 25.64 -2.40 -16.63
C ILE A 126 26.39 -1.58 -17.68
N ASP A 127 26.64 -2.20 -18.82
CA ASP A 127 27.17 -1.52 -20.00
C ASP A 127 26.07 -0.62 -20.58
N PRO A 128 26.27 0.71 -20.59
CA PRO A 128 25.24 1.65 -21.06
C PRO A 128 24.94 1.54 -22.56
N ALA A 129 25.82 0.92 -23.36
CA ALA A 129 25.61 0.74 -24.80
C ALA A 129 24.72 -0.47 -25.12
N THR A 130 24.77 -1.51 -24.29
CA THR A 130 24.09 -2.80 -24.55
C THR A 130 22.97 -3.09 -23.57
N GLY A 131 22.94 -2.41 -22.41
CA GLY A 131 21.98 -2.65 -21.34
C GLY A 131 22.22 -3.97 -20.57
N LEU A 132 23.35 -4.64 -20.81
CA LEU A 132 23.70 -5.91 -20.18
C LEU A 132 24.84 -5.74 -19.16
N ARG A 133 24.95 -6.67 -18.20
CA ARG A 133 26.02 -6.66 -17.20
C ARG A 133 27.35 -7.09 -17.79
N HIS A 134 28.44 -6.51 -17.27
CA HIS A 134 29.79 -7.00 -17.55
C HIS A 134 30.03 -8.42 -17.03
N TRP A 135 29.34 -8.83 -15.97
CA TRP A 135 29.35 -10.20 -15.44
C TRP A 135 28.11 -10.47 -14.58
N PHE A 136 27.73 -11.74 -14.46
CA PHE A 136 26.58 -12.21 -13.69
C PHE A 136 27.02 -13.02 -12.46
N ASN A 137 26.30 -12.89 -11.35
CA ASN A 137 26.38 -13.84 -10.24
C ASN A 137 25.88 -15.24 -10.66
N PRO A 138 26.13 -16.29 -9.86
CA PRO A 138 25.52 -17.60 -10.08
C PRO A 138 24.00 -17.52 -10.17
N LEU A 139 23.39 -18.27 -11.10
CA LEU A 139 21.93 -18.25 -11.36
C LEU A 139 21.07 -18.60 -10.13
N GLU A 140 21.62 -19.31 -9.14
CA GLU A 140 20.96 -19.60 -7.87
C GLU A 140 20.67 -18.32 -7.05
N MET A 141 21.37 -17.22 -7.34
CA MET A 141 21.13 -15.91 -6.73
C MET A 141 20.03 -15.12 -7.44
N ALA A 142 19.56 -15.56 -8.61
CA ALA A 142 18.39 -14.96 -9.24
C ALA A 142 17.20 -15.10 -8.29
N PRO A 143 16.33 -14.08 -8.18
CA PRO A 143 15.17 -14.17 -7.34
C PRO A 143 14.38 -15.41 -7.74
N THR A 144 14.37 -16.43 -6.88
CA THR A 144 13.50 -17.59 -7.05
C THR A 144 12.10 -17.03 -7.07
N ASN A 145 11.44 -17.07 -8.23
CA ASN A 145 10.20 -16.34 -8.53
C ASN A 145 9.15 -16.51 -7.42
N THR A 146 9.28 -15.66 -6.40
CA THR A 146 8.52 -15.56 -5.16
C THR A 146 8.60 -14.13 -4.63
N ALA A 147 9.34 -13.24 -5.31
CA ALA A 147 9.02 -11.82 -5.26
C ALA A 147 7.82 -11.63 -6.17
N ALA A 148 6.61 -11.90 -5.65
CA ALA A 148 5.42 -11.29 -6.22
C ALA A 148 5.76 -9.82 -6.40
N LEU A 149 5.81 -9.32 -7.63
CA LEU A 149 6.03 -7.90 -7.89
C LEU A 149 5.01 -7.15 -7.05
N THR A 150 5.47 -6.54 -5.95
CA THR A 150 4.59 -5.84 -5.04
C THR A 150 4.16 -4.57 -5.75
N LEU A 151 3.10 -4.67 -6.56
CA LEU A 151 2.59 -3.57 -7.36
C LEU A 151 2.35 -2.36 -6.47
N SER A 152 3.00 -1.24 -6.80
CA SER A 152 2.83 -0.03 -6.03
C SER A 152 1.46 0.57 -6.30
N TRP A 153 0.88 1.21 -5.30
CA TRP A 153 -0.38 1.95 -5.48
C TRP A 153 -0.23 3.10 -6.47
N ARG A 154 0.96 3.68 -6.60
CA ARG A 154 1.25 4.71 -7.59
C ARG A 154 1.08 4.18 -9.02
N GLU A 155 1.63 3.01 -9.32
CA GLU A 155 1.48 2.36 -10.63
C GLU A 155 0.02 1.95 -10.89
N ILE A 156 -0.66 1.37 -9.90
CA ILE A 156 -2.07 0.99 -10.07
C ILE A 156 -2.94 2.22 -10.37
N LEU A 157 -2.74 3.31 -9.62
CA LEU A 157 -3.59 4.50 -9.72
C LEU A 157 -3.24 5.41 -10.90
N SER A 158 -2.07 5.27 -11.52
CA SER A 158 -1.74 5.97 -12.77
C SER A 158 -2.61 5.48 -13.94
N HIS A 159 -3.11 4.24 -13.86
CA HIS A 159 -4.04 3.61 -14.82
C HIS A 159 -5.50 3.72 -14.36
N TRP A 160 -5.91 4.91 -13.91
CA TRP A 160 -7.25 5.14 -13.35
C TRP A 160 -8.39 4.77 -14.32
N HIS A 161 -8.25 5.08 -15.61
CA HIS A 161 -9.29 4.84 -16.59
C HIS A 161 -9.58 3.34 -16.78
N GLU A 162 -8.51 2.54 -16.88
CA GLU A 162 -8.57 1.09 -17.01
C GLU A 162 -9.12 0.46 -15.74
N LEU A 163 -8.70 0.94 -14.58
CA LEU A 163 -9.23 0.52 -13.28
C LEU A 163 -10.73 0.80 -13.17
N GLU A 164 -11.18 2.01 -13.49
CA GLU A 164 -12.59 2.41 -13.42
C GLU A 164 -13.46 1.53 -14.34
N LEU A 165 -13.01 1.29 -15.57
CA LEU A 165 -13.71 0.41 -16.51
C LEU A 165 -13.76 -1.04 -16.02
N ASP A 166 -12.67 -1.56 -15.46
CA ASP A 166 -12.64 -2.92 -14.94
C ASP A 166 -13.49 -3.09 -13.68
N LEU A 167 -13.48 -2.12 -12.76
CA LEU A 167 -14.37 -2.12 -11.59
C LEU A 167 -15.85 -2.22 -12.01
N HIS A 168 -16.25 -1.44 -13.02
CA HIS A 168 -17.61 -1.50 -13.54
C HIS A 168 -17.89 -2.81 -14.28
N THR A 169 -17.00 -3.25 -15.18
CA THR A 169 -17.27 -4.42 -16.03
C THR A 169 -17.16 -5.78 -15.31
N VAL A 170 -16.23 -5.91 -14.36
CA VAL A 170 -16.01 -7.17 -13.62
C VAL A 170 -16.91 -7.28 -12.39
N PHE A 171 -17.09 -6.19 -11.65
CA PHE A 171 -17.81 -6.21 -10.36
C PHE A 171 -19.12 -5.43 -10.36
N GLY A 172 -19.49 -4.74 -11.45
CA GLY A 172 -20.66 -3.86 -11.46
C GLY A 172 -20.50 -2.64 -10.55
N VAL A 173 -19.26 -2.26 -10.22
CA VAL A 173 -18.98 -1.11 -9.34
C VAL A 173 -18.88 0.15 -10.17
N ASP A 174 -19.94 0.95 -10.16
CA ASP A 174 -19.90 2.33 -10.63
C ASP A 174 -19.35 3.24 -9.53
N VAL A 175 -18.12 3.74 -9.71
CA VAL A 175 -17.45 4.62 -8.73
C VAL A 175 -18.15 5.97 -8.55
N ASN A 176 -18.98 6.39 -9.51
CA ASN A 176 -19.72 7.65 -9.48
C ASN A 176 -21.12 7.50 -8.87
N SER A 177 -21.56 6.28 -8.57
CA SER A 177 -22.89 6.00 -7.97
C SER A 177 -23.04 6.43 -6.50
N GLY A 178 -21.94 6.82 -5.85
CA GLY A 178 -21.88 7.10 -4.41
C GLY A 178 -21.57 5.89 -3.54
N VAL A 179 -21.49 4.68 -4.11
CA VAL A 179 -21.21 3.43 -3.37
C VAL A 179 -19.93 3.48 -2.53
N LEU A 180 -18.93 4.26 -2.97
CA LEU A 180 -17.65 4.38 -2.28
C LEU A 180 -17.74 5.06 -0.91
N HIS A 181 -18.79 5.86 -0.66
CA HIS A 181 -19.02 6.51 0.64
C HIS A 181 -19.68 5.58 1.66
N GLY A 182 -20.30 4.47 1.22
CA GLY A 182 -21.03 3.54 2.09
C GLY A 182 -20.33 2.20 2.32
N ARG A 183 -19.18 1.96 1.68
CA ARG A 183 -18.41 0.72 1.80
C ARG A 183 -17.07 1.01 2.49
N PRO A 184 -16.54 0.07 3.30
CA PRO A 184 -15.23 0.24 3.92
C PRO A 184 -14.11 0.13 2.88
N TRP A 185 -12.94 0.73 3.16
CA TRP A 185 -11.79 0.70 2.25
C TRP A 185 -11.40 -0.71 1.81
N ARG A 186 -11.36 -1.66 2.75
CA ARG A 186 -11.03 -3.07 2.46
C ARG A 186 -11.88 -3.67 1.33
N TRP A 187 -13.16 -3.27 1.23
CA TRP A 187 -14.06 -3.74 0.18
C TRP A 187 -13.59 -3.31 -1.22
N LEU A 188 -13.12 -2.07 -1.38
CA LEU A 188 -12.61 -1.61 -2.67
C LEU A 188 -11.19 -2.14 -2.89
N GLU A 189 -10.35 -2.16 -1.86
CA GLU A 189 -8.95 -2.57 -1.94
C GLU A 189 -8.79 -3.98 -2.53
N VAL A 190 -9.56 -4.96 -2.04
CA VAL A 190 -9.48 -6.35 -2.54
C VAL A 190 -9.82 -6.46 -4.02
N ARG A 191 -10.78 -5.66 -4.50
CA ARG A 191 -11.21 -5.65 -5.90
C ARG A 191 -10.14 -5.04 -6.79
N ILE A 192 -9.55 -3.92 -6.36
CA ILE A 192 -8.45 -3.29 -7.11
C ILE A 192 -7.27 -4.24 -7.22
N ARG A 193 -6.89 -4.90 -6.11
CA ARG A 193 -5.80 -5.88 -6.11
C ARG A 193 -6.10 -7.08 -6.99
N ASP A 194 -7.32 -7.61 -6.97
CA ASP A 194 -7.74 -8.70 -7.84
C ASP A 194 -7.60 -8.31 -9.32
N LEU A 195 -8.08 -7.12 -9.72
CA LEU A 195 -7.96 -6.62 -11.08
C LEU A 195 -6.50 -6.46 -11.52
N ALA A 196 -5.65 -5.93 -10.65
CA ALA A 196 -4.24 -5.69 -10.95
C ALA A 196 -3.45 -7.00 -11.10
N ASN A 197 -3.83 -8.05 -10.37
CA ASN A 197 -3.15 -9.35 -10.37
C ASN A 197 -3.78 -10.40 -11.30
N THR A 198 -4.92 -10.10 -11.93
CA THR A 198 -5.60 -11.05 -12.82
C THR A 198 -5.20 -10.79 -14.28
N PRO A 199 -4.46 -11.70 -14.94
CA PRO A 199 -4.12 -11.55 -16.35
C PRO A 199 -5.38 -11.45 -17.22
N GLY A 200 -5.36 -10.52 -18.18
CA GLY A 200 -6.45 -10.29 -19.13
C GLY A 200 -7.40 -9.14 -18.76
N THR A 201 -7.39 -8.68 -17.51
CA THR A 201 -8.03 -7.40 -17.15
C THR A 201 -7.35 -6.24 -17.92
N ARG A 202 -8.02 -5.11 -18.07
CA ARG A 202 -7.43 -3.91 -18.69
C ARG A 202 -6.33 -3.37 -17.79
N LEU A 203 -6.59 -3.31 -16.49
CA LEU A 203 -5.62 -2.84 -15.49
C LEU A 203 -4.33 -3.65 -15.51
N HIS A 204 -4.42 -4.99 -15.47
CA HIS A 204 -3.24 -5.84 -15.53
C HIS A 204 -2.46 -5.63 -16.84
N ARG A 205 -3.15 -5.49 -17.98
CA ARG A 205 -2.47 -5.26 -19.27
C ARG A 205 -1.83 -3.88 -19.37
N ALA A 206 -2.39 -2.88 -18.69
CA ALA A 206 -1.82 -1.53 -18.65
C ALA A 206 -0.54 -1.49 -17.80
N ILE A 207 -0.55 -2.20 -16.66
CA ILE A 207 0.61 -2.33 -15.76
C ILE A 207 1.70 -3.21 -16.39
N PHE A 208 1.32 -4.31 -17.04
CA PHE A 208 2.22 -5.26 -17.68
C PHE A 208 1.98 -5.33 -19.19
N PRO A 209 2.38 -4.30 -19.96
CA PRO A 209 2.23 -4.32 -21.40
C PRO A 209 3.04 -5.48 -22.01
N PRO A 210 2.51 -6.21 -23.00
CA PRO A 210 3.26 -7.27 -23.65
C PRO A 210 4.49 -6.69 -24.33
N THR A 211 5.65 -7.29 -24.10
CA THR A 211 6.90 -6.95 -24.79
C THR A 211 6.70 -7.12 -26.30
N GLN A 212 7.02 -6.07 -27.07
CA GLN A 212 7.02 -6.13 -28.54
C GLN A 212 8.18 -6.96 -29.06
#